data_AF-A0A4P8Y375-F1
#
_entry.id   AF-A0A4P8Y375-F1
#
_cell.length_a   1.000
_cell.length_b   1.000
_cell.length_c   1.000
_cell.angle_alpha   90.00
_cell.angle_beta   90.00
_cell.angle_gamma   90.00
#
_symmetry.space_group_name_H-M   'P 1'
#
loop_
_entity.id
_entity.type
_entity.pdbx_description
1 polymer ?
#
loop_
_entity_poly.entity_id
_entity_poly.type
_entity_poly.pdbx_seq_one_letter_code
_entity_poly.pdbx_strand_id
1 'polypeptide(L)'
;MNLYLTMFFIGTITTITEWKKICCSNIKKVLYAFTFPIFMITYIPISVIAPFTKSEWKPINHNKSLTLNDLKSYRKDVELN
;
A
#
# COMPACT_ATOMS: atom_id res chain seq x y z
N MET A 1 5.06 20.94 -18.70
CA MET A 1 6.11 19.93 -18.93
C MET A 1 7.13 19.79 -17.78
N ASN A 2 7.12 20.65 -16.75
CA ASN A 2 8.10 20.58 -15.66
C ASN A 2 7.74 19.63 -14.51
N LEU A 3 6.47 19.53 -14.11
CA LEU A 3 6.05 18.74 -12.93
C LEU A 3 6.26 17.22 -13.09
N TYR A 4 6.03 16.69 -14.28
CA TYR A 4 6.24 15.27 -14.56
C TYR A 4 7.71 14.87 -14.49
N LEU A 5 8.57 15.73 -15.05
CA LEU A 5 10.00 15.50 -15.06
C LEU A 5 10.58 15.58 -13.65
N THR A 6 10.12 16.53 -12.83
CA THR A 6 10.54 16.63 -11.44
C THR A 6 10.04 15.46 -10.59
N MET A 7 8.79 15.00 -10.76
CA MET A 7 8.30 13.80 -10.06
C MET A 7 9.01 12.52 -10.50
N PHE A 8 9.34 12.39 -11.78
CA PHE A 8 10.16 11.29 -12.28
C PHE A 8 11.56 11.30 -11.65
N PHE A 9 12.22 12.46 -11.62
CA PHE A 9 13.53 12.63 -10.99
C PHE A 9 13.51 12.32 -9.49
N ILE A 10 12.50 12.79 -8.77
CA ILE A 10 12.35 12.49 -7.34
C ILE A 10 12.09 10.99 -7.12
N GLY A 11 11.27 10.36 -7.96
CA GLY A 11 10.99 8.92 -7.89
C GLY A 11 12.22 8.05 -8.19
N THR A 12 13.06 8.45 -9.13
CA THR A 12 14.31 7.74 -9.43
C THR A 12 15.33 7.94 -8.33
N ILE A 13 15.49 9.17 -7.81
CA ILE A 13 16.39 9.47 -6.68
C ILE A 13 15.99 8.63 -5.45
N THR A 14 14.71 8.62 -5.08
CA THR A 14 14.21 7.85 -3.92
C THR A 14 14.41 6.34 -4.09
N THR A 15 14.24 5.81 -5.30
CA THR A 15 14.53 4.40 -5.59
C THR A 15 16.03 4.08 -5.43
N ILE A 16 16.91 4.98 -5.87
CA ILE A 16 18.37 4.82 -5.73
C ILE A 16 18.79 4.94 -4.27
N THR A 17 18.29 5.93 -3.52
CA THR A 17 18.68 6.15 -2.12
C THR A 17 18.20 5.02 -1.22
N GLU A 18 17.00 4.48 -1.47
CA GLU A 18 16.41 3.39 -0.66
C GLU A 18 16.67 2.00 -1.26
N TRP A 19 17.63 1.87 -2.18
CA TRP A 19 17.92 0.62 -2.89
C TRP A 19 18.20 -0.56 -1.96
N LYS A 20 18.80 -0.30 -0.78
CA LYS A 20 19.10 -1.33 0.23
C LYS A 20 17.94 -1.64 1.18
N LYS A 21 16.98 -0.73 1.38
CA LYS A 21 15.78 -1.02 2.20
C LYS A 21 14.69 -1.75 1.43
N ILE A 22 14.64 -1.58 0.10
CA ILE A 22 13.69 -2.31 -0.74
C ILE A 22 14.19 -3.76 -0.87
N CYS A 23 13.68 -4.66 -0.02
CA CYS A 23 13.94 -6.10 -0.10
C CYS A 23 13.17 -6.74 -1.27
N CYS A 24 13.59 -6.45 -2.51
CA CYS A 24 13.04 -7.04 -3.73
C CYS A 24 14.18 -7.40 -4.70
N SER A 25 13.90 -8.26 -5.68
CA SER A 25 14.83 -8.53 -6.78
C SER A 25 15.15 -7.24 -7.56
N ASN A 26 16.41 -7.05 -7.97
CA ASN A 26 16.89 -5.84 -8.63
C ASN A 26 16.08 -5.46 -9.88
N ILE A 27 15.59 -6.46 -10.62
CA ILE A 27 14.76 -6.26 -11.82
C ILE A 27 13.41 -5.61 -11.45
N LYS A 28 12.80 -6.05 -10.35
CA LYS A 28 11.51 -5.51 -9.88
C LYS A 28 11.65 -4.06 -9.42
N LYS A 29 12.77 -3.68 -8.81
CA LYS A 29 13.05 -2.30 -8.38
C LYS A 29 13.04 -1.33 -9.55
N VAL A 30 13.73 -1.70 -10.63
CA VAL A 30 13.78 -0.88 -11.86
C VAL A 30 12.40 -0.80 -12.51
N LEU A 31 11.69 -1.92 -12.63
CA LEU A 31 10.33 -1.94 -13.16
C LEU A 31 9.40 -1.03 -12.36
N TYR A 32 9.49 -1.07 -11.02
CA TYR A 32 8.66 -0.26 -10.14
C TYR A 32 8.96 1.23 -10.22
N ALA A 33 10.22 1.63 -10.44
CA ALA A 33 10.58 3.03 -10.69
C ALA A 33 9.91 3.56 -11.98
N PHE A 34 9.71 2.73 -12.99
CA PHE A 34 9.02 3.10 -14.23
C PHE A 34 7.50 3.08 -14.11
N THR A 35 6.93 2.21 -13.29
CA THR A 35 5.47 2.21 -13.04
C THR A 35 5.03 3.29 -12.05
N PHE A 36 5.93 3.79 -11.20
CA PHE A 36 5.65 4.85 -10.23
C PHE A 36 5.08 6.14 -10.86
N PRO A 37 5.67 6.71 -11.93
CA PRO A 37 5.11 7.87 -12.63
C PRO A 37 3.70 7.61 -13.14
N ILE A 38 3.45 6.43 -13.74
CA ILE A 38 2.14 6.01 -14.24
C ILE A 38 1.11 5.98 -13.11
N PHE A 39 1.48 5.41 -11.95
CA PHE A 39 0.65 5.43 -10.75
C PHE A 39 0.35 6.87 -10.30
N MET A 40 1.34 7.75 -10.27
CA MET A 40 1.15 9.16 -9.89
C MET A 40 0.22 9.90 -10.87
N ILE A 41 0.25 9.58 -12.18
CA ILE A 41 -0.70 10.12 -13.16
C ILE A 41 -2.12 9.79 -12.77
N THR A 42 -2.37 8.53 -12.43
CA THR A 42 -3.71 8.04 -12.07
C THR A 42 -4.14 8.55 -10.71
N TYR A 43 -3.19 8.77 -9.80
CA TYR A 43 -3.47 9.25 -8.45
C TYR A 43 -4.05 10.67 -8.45
N ILE A 44 -3.47 11.59 -9.23
CA ILE A 44 -3.93 12.99 -9.30
C ILE A 44 -5.45 13.10 -9.59
N PRO A 45 -6.01 12.52 -10.67
CA PRO A 45 -7.45 12.59 -10.93
C PRO A 45 -8.26 11.84 -9.87
N ILE A 46 -7.79 10.70 -9.38
CA ILE A 46 -8.47 9.96 -8.31
C ILE A 46 -8.59 10.83 -7.05
N SER A 47 -7.53 11.51 -6.63
CA SER A 47 -7.53 12.39 -5.46
C SER A 47 -8.44 13.61 -5.63
N VAL A 48 -8.58 14.12 -6.86
CA VAL A 48 -9.54 15.20 -7.16
C VAL A 48 -10.97 14.67 -7.07
N ILE A 49 -11.26 13.47 -7.58
CA ILE A 49 -12.62 12.89 -7.62
C ILE A 49 -13.06 12.32 -6.25
N ALA A 50 -12.11 11.83 -5.45
CA ALA A 50 -12.36 11.20 -4.16
C ALA A 50 -13.21 12.04 -3.19
N PRO A 51 -12.95 13.34 -2.93
CA PRO A 51 -13.76 14.15 -2.03
C PRO A 51 -15.17 14.43 -2.57
N PHE A 52 -15.37 14.40 -3.89
CA PHE A 52 -16.69 14.55 -4.50
C PHE A 52 -17.47 13.24 -4.55
N THR A 53 -16.81 12.12 -4.28
CA THR A 53 -17.44 10.81 -4.18
C THR A 53 -17.96 10.63 -2.76
N LYS A 54 -19.24 10.31 -2.60
CA LYS A 54 -19.81 9.88 -1.30
C LYS A 54 -19.23 8.52 -0.91
N SER A 55 -18.02 8.51 -0.35
CA SER A 55 -17.49 7.33 0.32
C SER A 55 -18.14 7.23 1.70
N GLU A 56 -19.38 6.75 1.74
CA GLU A 56 -20.00 6.43 3.03
C GLU A 56 -19.27 5.19 3.59
N TRP A 57 -18.66 5.34 4.77
CA TRP A 57 -18.09 4.21 5.47
C TRP A 57 -19.21 3.22 5.76
N LYS A 58 -19.14 2.03 5.15
CA LYS A 58 -20.08 0.95 5.43
C LYS A 58 -19.57 0.17 6.64
N PRO A 59 -20.38 -0.02 7.69
CA PRO A 59 -19.94 -0.78 8.85
C PRO A 59 -19.55 -2.20 8.42
N ILE A 60 -18.41 -2.63 8.93
CA ILE A 60 -17.98 -4.01 8.80
C ILE A 60 -18.92 -4.83 9.68
N ASN A 61 -19.72 -5.70 9.06
CA ASN A 61 -20.61 -6.59 9.79
C ASN A 61 -19.77 -7.63 10.54
N HIS A 62 -19.48 -7.36 11.81
CA HIS A 62 -18.87 -8.32 12.71
C HIS A 62 -19.91 -9.37 13.11
N ASN A 63 -20.00 -10.45 12.32
CA ASN A 63 -20.94 -11.56 12.59
C ASN A 63 -20.42 -12.52 13.68
N LYS A 64 -19.15 -12.38 14.08
CA LYS A 64 -18.51 -13.22 15.09
C LYS A 64 -18.04 -12.35 16.26
N SER A 65 -18.59 -12.61 17.44
CA SER A 65 -18.04 -12.11 18.70
C SER A 65 -17.12 -13.20 19.25
N LEU A 66 -15.81 -13.01 19.12
CA LEU A 66 -14.82 -13.86 19.80
C LEU A 66 -14.45 -13.20 21.11
N THR A 67 -14.62 -13.92 22.22
CA THR A 67 -14.18 -13.44 23.53
C THR A 67 -12.70 -13.74 23.70
N LEU A 68 -12.00 -12.95 24.54
CA LEU A 68 -10.58 -13.16 24.80
C LEU A 68 -10.24 -14.57 25.32
N ASN A 69 -11.20 -15.21 26.01
CA ASN A 69 -11.06 -16.58 26.47
C ASN A 69 -11.01 -17.59 25.31
N ASP A 70 -11.78 -17.36 24.25
CA ASP A 70 -11.83 -18.21 23.06
C ASP A 70 -10.54 -18.09 22.23
N LEU A 71 -9.91 -16.91 22.21
CA LEU A 71 -8.60 -16.72 21.59
C LEU A 71 -7.48 -17.41 22.39
N LYS A 72 -7.61 -17.47 23.71
CA LYS A 72 -6.62 -18.12 24.59
C LYS A 72 -6.67 -19.64 24.48
N SER A 73 -7.86 -20.22 24.26
CA SER A 73 -7.99 -21.65 23.98
C SER A 73 -7.50 -21.99 22.57
N TYR A 74 -7.86 -21.19 21.54
CA TYR A 74 -7.42 -21.35 20.14
C TYR A 74 -5.92 -21.03 19.88
N ARG A 75 -5.23 -20.42 20.84
CA ARG A 75 -3.76 -20.30 20.78
C ARG A 75 -3.07 -21.53 21.37
N LYS A 76 -3.63 -22.10 22.42
CA LYS A 76 -3.01 -23.20 23.17
C LYS A 76 -3.05 -24.53 22.40
N ASP A 77 -4.14 -24.79 21.70
CA ASP A 77 -4.27 -25.94 20.78
C ASP A 77 -3.28 -25.85 19.60
N VAL A 78 -2.98 -24.65 19.09
CA VAL A 78 -1.94 -24.43 18.07
C VAL A 78 -0.53 -24.62 18.63
N GLU A 79 -0.25 -24.22 19.88
CA GLU A 79 1.05 -24.45 20.53
C GLU A 79 1.29 -25.91 20.94
N LEU A 80 0.23 -26.71 21.06
CA LEU A 80 0.27 -28.12 21.47
C LEU A 80 0.32 -29.11 20.28
N ASN A 81 0.38 -28.61 19.04
CA ASN A 81 0.44 -29.40 17.81
C ASN A 81 1.72 -29.09 17.03
#